data_AF-A0A838CVW1-F1
#
_entry.id   AF-A0A838CVW1-F1
#
_cell.length_a   1.000
_cell.length_b   1.000
_cell.length_c   1.000
_cell.angle_alpha   90.00
_cell.angle_beta   90.00
_cell.angle_gamma   90.00
#
_symmetry.space_group_name_H-M   'P 1'
#
loop_
_entity.id
_entity.type
_entity.pdbx_description
1 polymer ?
#
loop_
_entity_poly.entity_id
_entity_poly.type
_entity_poly.pdbx_seq_one_letter_code
_entity_poly.pdbx_strand_id
1 'polypeptide(L)'
;MPNKRMTNGPSVGKRIVISFLCFLLFTGASLWYINRGLTPALVGIAETKTQQFARDAINEAVSKQISEDLQFKDLVKMETDNDGNIVYMGWNSVVVNRVLRNTTLRVQTYLKRMELNELPMEDTSIEAELDPEMTQEELGEQPATLIEIPIGQATNNTLLANLGPKVPVQLRVIGDVQSNFENELTEYGINAALFELSIHIEVNVRIVIPFSTETTTVATDIPIDTATILGEVPNFYGAPGDSNQSPSFSYPMDPLQ
;
A
#
# COMPACT_ATOMS: atom_id res chain seq x y z
N MET A 1 -62.62 -38.99 43.79
CA MET A 1 -62.21 -37.70 43.21
C MET A 1 -60.70 -37.59 43.30
N PRO A 2 -59.96 -37.26 42.22
CA PRO A 2 -58.51 -37.25 42.25
C PRO A 2 -58.01 -35.94 42.88
N ASN A 3 -57.10 -36.06 43.85
CA ASN A 3 -56.54 -34.94 44.57
C ASN A 3 -55.48 -34.26 43.68
N LYS A 4 -55.82 -33.09 43.12
CA LYS A 4 -54.92 -32.29 42.28
C LYS A 4 -53.80 -31.74 43.18
N ARG A 5 -52.64 -32.42 43.20
CA ARG A 5 -51.43 -31.93 43.86
C ARG A 5 -51.01 -30.61 43.20
N MET A 6 -51.32 -29.49 43.85
CA MET A 6 -50.76 -28.19 43.49
C MET A 6 -49.27 -28.25 43.84
N THR A 7 -48.42 -28.36 42.83
CA THR A 7 -46.98 -28.19 43.00
C THR A 7 -46.76 -26.72 43.38
N ASN A 8 -46.48 -26.46 44.66
CA ASN A 8 -46.07 -25.13 45.10
C ASN A 8 -44.83 -24.74 44.29
N GLY A 9 -44.96 -23.72 43.44
CA GLY A 9 -43.85 -23.22 42.63
C GLY A 9 -42.65 -22.81 43.51
N PRO A 10 -41.44 -22.69 42.94
CA PRO A 10 -40.25 -22.35 43.70
C PRO A 10 -40.49 -21.07 44.53
N SER A 11 -40.04 -21.09 45.79
CA SER A 11 -40.02 -19.93 46.71
C SER A 11 -39.43 -18.70 46.01
N VAL A 12 -39.94 -17.50 46.34
CA VAL A 12 -39.51 -16.22 45.73
C VAL A 12 -37.98 -16.09 45.71
N GLY A 13 -37.29 -16.50 46.78
CA GLY A 13 -35.82 -16.51 46.83
C GLY A 13 -35.17 -17.44 45.81
N LYS A 14 -35.74 -18.63 45.56
CA LYS A 14 -35.25 -19.56 44.52
C LYS A 14 -35.43 -18.98 43.12
N ARG A 15 -36.50 -18.22 42.86
CA ARG A 15 -36.73 -17.57 41.56
C ARG A 15 -35.68 -16.50 41.29
N ILE A 16 -35.33 -15.67 42.29
CA ILE A 16 -34.30 -14.64 42.16
C ILE A 16 -32.94 -15.27 41.88
N VAL A 17 -32.56 -16.33 42.60
CA VAL A 17 -31.29 -17.03 42.40
C VAL A 17 -31.21 -17.63 40.99
N ILE A 18 -32.30 -18.25 40.51
CA ILE A 18 -32.34 -18.80 39.14
C ILE A 18 -32.21 -17.68 38.10
N SER A 19 -32.95 -16.58 38.24
CA SER A 19 -32.85 -15.44 37.32
C SER A 19 -31.45 -14.82 37.29
N PHE A 20 -30.79 -14.71 38.45
CA PHE A 20 -29.42 -14.22 38.53
C PHE A 20 -28.41 -15.18 37.88
N LEU A 21 -28.57 -16.49 38.10
CA LEU A 21 -27.72 -17.50 37.46
C LEU A 21 -27.91 -17.51 35.94
N CYS A 22 -29.15 -17.38 35.47
CA CYS A 22 -29.45 -17.22 34.05
C CYS A 22 -28.83 -15.93 33.50
N PHE A 23 -28.93 -14.80 34.21
CA PHE A 23 -28.33 -13.54 33.78
C PHE A 23 -26.80 -13.64 33.62
N LEU A 24 -26.11 -14.28 34.58
CA LEU A 24 -24.67 -14.51 34.48
C LEU A 24 -24.31 -15.45 33.31
N LEU A 25 -25.10 -16.50 33.10
CA LEU A 25 -24.90 -17.42 31.98
C LEU A 25 -25.08 -16.71 30.64
N PHE A 26 -26.17 -15.94 30.46
CA PHE A 26 -26.42 -15.17 29.25
C PHE A 26 -25.37 -14.08 29.01
N THR A 27 -24.93 -13.40 30.06
CA THR A 27 -23.85 -12.41 29.96
C THR A 27 -22.55 -13.06 29.52
N GLY A 28 -22.17 -14.20 30.11
CA GLY A 28 -20.98 -14.96 29.72
C GLY A 28 -21.07 -15.50 28.30
N ALA A 29 -22.22 -16.07 27.91
CA ALA A 29 -22.47 -16.55 26.55
C ALA A 29 -22.43 -15.42 25.52
N SER A 30 -22.97 -14.24 25.86
CA SER A 30 -22.93 -13.04 25.01
C SER A 30 -21.49 -12.55 24.81
N LEU A 31 -20.72 -12.38 25.89
CA LEU A 31 -19.30 -12.00 25.80
C LEU A 31 -18.49 -12.99 24.98
N TRP A 32 -18.74 -14.29 25.16
CA TRP A 32 -18.07 -15.34 24.38
C TRP A 32 -18.42 -15.28 22.89
N TYR A 33 -19.70 -15.08 22.55
CA TYR A 33 -20.17 -14.93 21.17
C TYR A 33 -19.59 -13.67 20.51
N ILE A 34 -19.61 -12.54 21.22
CA ILE A 34 -19.06 -11.26 20.76
C ILE A 34 -17.55 -11.41 20.51
N ASN A 35 -16.79 -11.97 21.45
CA ASN A 35 -15.34 -12.13 21.29
C ASN A 35 -14.99 -13.02 20.09
N ARG A 36 -15.77 -14.08 19.84
CA ARG A 36 -15.54 -15.00 18.72
C ARG A 36 -15.81 -14.35 17.35
N GLY A 37 -16.74 -13.39 17.27
CA GLY A 37 -17.13 -12.74 16.01
C GLY A 37 -16.51 -11.36 15.77
N LEU A 38 -16.37 -10.53 16.80
CA LEU A 38 -15.93 -9.15 16.71
C LEU A 38 -14.42 -9.02 16.52
N THR A 39 -13.65 -9.86 17.21
CA THR A 39 -12.18 -9.87 17.16
C THR A 39 -11.63 -10.04 15.73
N PRO A 40 -12.02 -11.08 14.95
CA PRO A 40 -11.52 -11.22 13.59
C PRO A 40 -11.97 -10.08 12.66
N ALA A 41 -13.17 -9.53 12.86
CA ALA A 41 -13.66 -8.38 12.10
C ALA A 41 -12.85 -7.11 12.40
N LEU A 42 -12.52 -6.85 13.67
CA LEU A 42 -11.67 -5.71 14.06
C LEU A 42 -10.25 -5.85 13.51
N VAL A 43 -9.67 -7.05 13.54
CA VAL A 43 -8.34 -7.30 12.95
C VAL A 43 -8.34 -6.99 11.45
N GLY A 44 -9.35 -7.45 10.70
CA GLY A 44 -9.42 -7.15 9.26
C GLY A 44 -9.61 -5.66 8.95
N ILE A 45 -10.42 -4.95 9.75
CA ILE A 45 -10.57 -3.49 9.59
C ILE A 45 -9.26 -2.78 9.93
N ALA A 46 -8.58 -3.19 11.00
CA ALA A 46 -7.30 -2.65 11.41
C ALA A 46 -6.23 -2.86 10.33
N GLU A 47 -6.15 -4.06 9.76
CA GLU A 47 -5.24 -4.36 8.65
C GLU A 47 -5.49 -3.45 7.46
N THR A 48 -6.74 -3.32 7.03
CA THR A 48 -7.12 -2.45 5.90
C THR A 48 -6.76 -0.99 6.18
N LYS A 49 -7.07 -0.49 7.39
CA LYS A 49 -6.79 0.89 7.78
C LYS A 49 -5.30 1.18 7.90
N THR A 50 -4.54 0.25 8.45
CA THR A 50 -3.08 0.34 8.54
C THR A 50 -2.45 0.30 7.15
N GLN A 51 -2.89 -0.60 6.26
CA GLN A 51 -2.40 -0.63 4.88
C GLN A 51 -2.68 0.69 4.16
N GLN A 52 -3.89 1.24 4.29
CA GLN A 52 -4.23 2.54 3.72
C GLN A 52 -3.30 3.64 4.26
N PHE A 53 -3.18 3.75 5.57
CA PHE A 53 -2.35 4.77 6.22
C PHE A 53 -0.87 4.65 5.84
N ALA A 54 -0.33 3.42 5.77
CA ALA A 54 1.03 3.17 5.34
C ALA A 54 1.27 3.56 3.88
N ARG A 55 0.32 3.27 2.98
CA ARG A 55 0.41 3.67 1.57
C ARG A 55 0.43 5.18 1.42
N ASP A 56 -0.47 5.87 2.13
CA ASP A 56 -0.54 7.34 2.12
C ASP A 56 0.78 7.95 2.62
N ALA A 57 1.36 7.38 3.68
CA ALA A 57 2.67 7.78 4.20
C ALA A 57 3.83 7.54 3.22
N ILE A 58 3.86 6.39 2.55
CA ILE A 58 4.88 6.09 1.52
C ILE A 58 4.77 7.10 0.37
N ASN A 59 3.56 7.38 -0.10
CA ASN A 59 3.33 8.36 -1.15
C ASN A 59 3.76 9.77 -0.73
N GLU A 60 3.43 10.22 0.49
CA GLU A 60 3.84 11.54 1.00
C GLU A 60 5.37 11.64 1.15
N ALA A 61 6.05 10.58 1.57
CA ALA A 61 7.50 10.55 1.72
C ALA A 61 8.26 10.77 0.39
N VAL A 62 7.60 10.54 -0.75
CA VAL A 62 8.22 10.48 -2.06
C VAL A 62 7.72 11.57 -3.03
N SER A 63 6.42 11.90 -2.99
CA SER A 63 5.74 12.73 -3.99
C SER A 63 6.27 14.17 -4.10
N LYS A 64 6.89 14.72 -3.05
CA LYS A 64 7.33 16.13 -3.05
C LYS A 64 8.66 16.40 -3.75
N GLN A 65 9.48 15.38 -4.05
CA GLN A 65 10.83 15.59 -4.57
C GLN A 65 11.14 14.77 -5.83
N ILE A 66 10.58 13.56 -5.97
CA ILE A 66 10.91 12.68 -7.09
C ILE A 66 10.39 13.22 -8.43
N SER A 67 9.19 13.81 -8.44
CA SER A 67 8.58 14.30 -9.68
C SER A 67 9.19 15.60 -10.22
N GLU A 68 9.88 16.38 -9.39
CA GLU A 68 10.51 17.64 -9.83
C GLU A 68 11.98 17.43 -10.29
N ASP A 69 12.69 16.42 -9.75
CA ASP A 69 14.13 16.26 -9.94
C ASP A 69 14.55 15.10 -10.88
N LEU A 70 13.66 14.17 -11.21
CA LEU A 70 14.01 12.95 -11.97
C LEU A 70 13.24 12.84 -13.29
N GLN A 71 13.96 12.97 -14.41
CA GLN A 71 13.40 12.81 -15.76
C GLN A 71 13.94 11.54 -16.42
N PHE A 72 13.18 10.97 -17.35
CA PHE A 72 13.56 9.78 -18.12
C PHE A 72 14.97 9.87 -18.72
N LYS A 73 15.34 11.04 -19.26
CA LYS A 73 16.67 11.30 -19.84
C LYS A 73 17.84 11.12 -18.87
N ASP A 74 17.60 11.27 -17.57
CA ASP A 74 18.63 11.17 -16.54
C ASP A 74 18.83 9.71 -16.07
N LEU A 75 17.78 8.89 -16.27
CA LEU A 75 17.74 7.46 -15.94
C LEU A 75 18.20 6.58 -17.09
N VAL A 76 18.09 7.05 -18.34
CA VAL A 76 18.43 6.28 -19.54
C VAL A 76 19.74 6.75 -20.15
N LYS A 77 20.59 5.79 -20.51
CA LYS A 77 21.72 5.97 -21.41
C LYS A 77 21.32 5.51 -22.80
N MET A 78 21.33 6.45 -23.74
CA MET A 78 20.99 6.21 -25.14
C MET A 78 22.21 6.53 -26.01
N GLU A 79 22.52 5.63 -26.92
CA GLU A 79 23.51 5.87 -27.97
C GLU A 79 22.80 5.83 -29.32
N THR A 80 23.09 6.81 -30.16
CA THR A 80 22.58 6.92 -31.52
C THR A 80 23.70 6.74 -32.53
N ASP A 81 23.39 6.23 -33.71
CA ASP A 81 24.31 6.26 -34.84
C ASP A 81 24.36 7.64 -35.52
N ASN A 82 25.10 7.75 -36.64
CA ASN A 82 25.26 9.00 -37.39
C ASN A 82 23.96 9.49 -38.05
N ASP A 83 22.98 8.59 -38.23
CA ASP A 83 21.70 8.88 -38.86
C ASP A 83 20.63 9.23 -37.81
N GLY A 84 20.98 9.16 -36.51
CA GLY A 84 20.11 9.49 -35.38
C GLY A 84 19.30 8.31 -34.86
N ASN A 85 19.56 7.10 -35.35
CA ASN A 85 18.86 5.89 -34.93
C ASN A 85 19.42 5.36 -33.61
N ILE A 86 18.52 4.92 -32.72
CA ILE A 86 18.88 4.40 -31.39
C ILE A 86 19.48 3.00 -31.57
N VAL A 87 20.77 2.86 -31.29
CA VAL A 87 21.50 1.59 -31.40
C VAL A 87 21.72 0.90 -30.05
N TYR A 88 21.66 1.66 -28.96
CA TYR A 88 21.70 1.13 -27.61
C TYR A 88 20.83 1.96 -26.66
N MET A 89 20.09 1.25 -25.83
CA MET A 89 19.33 1.82 -24.72
C MET A 89 19.59 0.99 -23.48
N GLY A 90 20.04 1.64 -22.41
CA GLY A 90 20.25 1.01 -21.11
C GLY A 90 20.03 1.99 -19.97
N TRP A 91 20.18 1.52 -18.74
CA TRP A 91 19.94 2.35 -17.57
C TRP A 91 21.23 2.98 -17.03
N ASN A 92 21.13 4.20 -16.54
CA ASN A 92 22.17 4.82 -15.74
C ASN A 92 22.14 4.24 -14.33
N SER A 93 22.75 3.07 -14.15
CA SER A 93 22.74 2.32 -12.88
C SER A 93 23.23 3.13 -11.68
N VAL A 94 24.14 4.09 -11.87
CA VAL A 94 24.62 4.97 -10.79
C VAL A 94 23.51 5.90 -10.32
N VAL A 95 22.74 6.48 -11.24
CA VAL A 95 21.62 7.36 -10.92
C VAL A 95 20.46 6.53 -10.36
N VAL A 96 20.09 5.43 -11.01
CA VAL A 96 19.01 4.54 -10.55
C VAL A 96 19.27 4.06 -9.12
N ASN A 97 20.46 3.53 -8.82
CA ASN A 97 20.78 3.07 -7.46
C ASN A 97 20.81 4.20 -6.42
N ARG A 98 21.19 5.43 -6.82
CA ARG A 98 21.13 6.60 -5.94
C ARG A 98 19.68 6.97 -5.62
N VAL A 99 18.81 6.95 -6.63
CA VAL A 99 17.37 7.20 -6.46
C VAL A 99 16.78 6.15 -5.54
N LEU A 100 16.98 4.86 -5.82
CA LEU A 100 16.48 3.76 -4.97
C LEU A 100 16.93 3.91 -3.52
N ARG A 101 18.22 4.17 -3.28
CA ARG A 101 18.74 4.38 -1.92
C ARG A 101 18.11 5.58 -1.23
N ASN A 102 17.99 6.72 -1.92
CA ASN A 102 17.41 7.93 -1.34
C ASN A 102 15.92 7.74 -1.03
N THR A 103 15.18 7.09 -1.92
CA THR A 103 13.77 6.74 -1.73
C THR A 103 13.59 5.80 -0.56
N THR A 104 14.34 4.70 -0.50
CA THR A 104 14.34 3.76 0.64
C THR A 104 14.60 4.49 1.96
N LEU A 105 15.64 5.33 2.03
CA LEU A 105 15.99 6.06 3.26
C LEU A 105 14.90 7.07 3.65
N ARG A 106 14.30 7.76 2.69
CA ARG A 106 13.21 8.71 2.94
C ARG A 106 11.98 8.02 3.49
N VAL A 107 11.51 6.95 2.85
CA VAL A 107 10.36 6.18 3.33
C VAL A 107 10.65 5.59 4.71
N GLN A 108 11.82 4.99 4.91
CA GLN A 108 12.20 4.44 6.21
C GLN A 108 12.22 5.52 7.30
N THR A 109 12.82 6.68 7.02
CA THR A 109 12.91 7.80 7.97
C THR A 109 11.52 8.37 8.27
N TYR A 110 10.69 8.57 7.25
CA TYR A 110 9.33 9.08 7.40
C TYR A 110 8.47 8.16 8.27
N LEU A 111 8.44 6.87 7.95
CA LEU A 111 7.69 5.88 8.73
C LEU A 111 8.24 5.74 10.16
N LYS A 112 9.57 5.85 10.35
CA LYS A 112 10.18 5.81 11.69
C LYS A 112 9.83 7.03 12.54
N ARG A 113 9.87 8.22 11.95
CA ARG A 113 9.48 9.47 12.63
C ARG A 113 8.01 9.45 13.02
N MET A 114 7.13 8.91 12.17
CA MET A 114 5.73 8.69 12.53
C MET A 114 5.54 7.72 13.71
N GLU A 115 6.34 6.63 13.77
CA GLU A 115 6.34 5.73 14.94
C GLU A 115 6.75 6.47 16.23
N LEU A 116 7.74 7.36 16.11
CA LEU A 116 8.29 8.19 17.19
C LEU A 116 7.51 9.49 17.42
N ASN A 117 6.33 9.66 16.86
CA ASN A 117 5.52 10.85 17.09
C ASN A 117 6.06 12.19 16.62
N GLU A 118 7.07 12.16 15.77
CA GLU A 118 7.66 13.31 15.12
C GLU A 118 7.02 13.43 13.74
N LEU A 119 5.77 13.89 13.65
CA LEU A 119 5.23 14.25 12.34
C LEU A 119 6.11 15.37 11.76
N PRO A 120 6.59 15.26 10.51
CA PRO A 120 7.35 16.35 9.90
C PRO A 120 6.42 17.55 9.76
N MET A 121 6.67 18.59 10.57
CA MET A 121 6.06 19.90 10.43
C MET A 121 6.49 20.48 9.09
N GLU A 122 5.66 20.31 8.06
CA GLU A 122 5.46 21.14 6.86
C GLU A 122 6.68 21.67 6.05
N ASP A 123 7.91 21.34 6.42
CA ASP A 123 9.12 21.72 5.72
C ASP A 123 9.87 20.47 5.30
N THR A 124 9.90 20.24 3.99
CA THR A 124 10.38 19.01 3.37
C THR A 124 11.90 19.04 3.16
N SER A 125 12.59 20.08 3.64
CA SER A 125 14.04 20.13 3.70
C SER A 125 14.54 19.72 5.09
N ILE A 126 14.69 18.43 5.35
CA ILE A 126 15.30 17.99 6.60
C ILE A 126 16.42 16.97 6.33
N GLU A 127 17.63 17.50 6.16
CA GLU A 127 18.81 16.96 6.85
C GLU A 127 18.60 17.22 8.35
N ALA A 128 18.08 16.23 9.08
CA ALA A 128 18.23 16.19 10.53
C ALA A 128 18.93 14.89 10.83
N GLU A 129 20.14 15.00 11.36
CA GLU A 129 20.85 13.90 11.99
C GLU A 129 19.95 13.31 13.07
N LEU A 130 19.63 12.02 12.93
CA LEU A 130 18.91 11.28 13.94
C LEU A 130 19.83 11.15 15.15
N ASP A 131 19.44 11.71 16.30
CA ASP A 131 20.14 11.49 17.57
C ASP A 131 19.74 10.11 18.12
N PRO A 132 20.68 9.15 18.22
CA PRO A 132 20.39 7.80 18.71
C PRO A 132 20.05 7.72 20.21
N GLU A 133 20.11 8.82 20.97
CA GLU A 133 19.92 8.83 22.44
C GLU A 133 18.59 9.44 22.95
N MET A 134 17.62 9.74 22.08
CA MET A 134 16.35 10.35 22.49
C MET A 134 15.53 9.44 23.45
N THR A 135 15.09 10.03 24.57
CA THR A 135 14.32 9.36 25.63
C THR A 135 12.81 9.61 25.48
N GLN A 136 12.00 8.65 25.93
CA GLN A 136 10.54 8.56 25.74
C GLN A 136 9.71 9.73 26.34
N GLU A 137 10.32 10.69 27.01
CA GLU A 137 9.65 11.79 27.73
C GLU A 137 9.42 13.05 26.89
N GLU A 138 10.02 13.16 25.69
CA GLU A 138 9.82 14.30 24.76
C GLU A 138 8.74 14.03 23.68
N LEU A 139 8.04 12.89 23.76
CA LEU A 139 7.03 12.48 22.79
C LEU A 139 5.69 13.19 23.05
N GLY A 140 5.13 13.88 22.05
CA GLY A 140 3.80 14.48 22.13
C GLY A 140 2.71 13.46 22.51
N GLU A 141 1.63 13.91 23.17
CA GLU A 141 0.72 13.06 23.97
C GLU A 141 -0.09 11.97 23.22
N GLN A 142 -0.06 11.85 21.88
CA GLN A 142 -0.77 10.77 21.16
C GLN A 142 -0.08 10.31 19.86
N PRO A 143 0.08 8.99 19.61
CA PRO A 143 0.79 8.47 18.44
C PRO A 143 0.19 8.98 17.11
N ALA A 144 0.97 9.54 16.19
CA ALA A 144 0.55 9.84 14.81
C ALA A 144 0.22 8.57 14.03
N THR A 145 0.71 7.43 14.52
CA THR A 145 0.40 6.07 14.07
C THR A 145 -0.82 5.45 14.78
N LEU A 146 -1.54 6.22 15.60
CA LEU A 146 -2.74 5.76 16.31
C LEU A 146 -3.96 5.91 15.40
N ILE A 147 -4.45 4.78 14.93
CA ILE A 147 -5.73 4.70 14.22
C ILE A 147 -6.79 4.24 15.21
N GLU A 148 -7.82 5.04 15.43
CA GLU A 148 -8.91 4.66 16.32
C GLU A 148 -10.09 4.04 15.54
N ILE A 149 -10.46 2.81 15.89
CA ILE A 149 -11.55 2.08 15.22
C ILE A 149 -12.72 1.91 16.20
N PRO A 150 -13.90 2.49 15.94
CA PRO A 150 -15.09 2.22 16.75
C PRO A 150 -15.49 0.75 16.68
N ILE A 151 -15.77 0.12 17.84
CA ILE A 151 -16.16 -1.31 17.86
C ILE A 151 -17.40 -1.60 17.02
N GLY A 152 -18.28 -0.60 16.86
CA GLY A 152 -19.49 -0.71 16.07
C GLY A 152 -19.24 -1.00 14.59
N GLN A 153 -18.08 -0.59 14.04
CA GLN A 153 -17.71 -0.89 12.65
C GLN A 153 -17.60 -2.39 12.38
N ALA A 154 -17.11 -3.16 13.36
CA ALA A 154 -16.96 -4.60 13.24
C ALA A 154 -18.28 -5.37 13.32
N THR A 155 -19.41 -4.71 13.63
CA THR A 155 -20.73 -5.33 13.60
C THR A 155 -21.35 -5.43 12.20
N ASN A 156 -20.71 -4.85 11.18
CA ASN A 156 -21.21 -4.75 9.81
C ASN A 156 -22.64 -4.15 9.71
N ASN A 157 -23.01 -3.31 10.68
CA ASN A 157 -24.28 -2.61 10.71
C ASN A 157 -24.03 -1.10 10.56
N THR A 158 -24.54 -0.52 9.49
CA THR A 158 -24.38 0.91 9.18
C THR A 158 -24.90 1.82 10.30
N LEU A 159 -25.97 1.41 11.00
CA LEU A 159 -26.52 2.19 12.11
C LEU A 159 -25.63 2.20 13.34
N LEU A 160 -24.85 1.13 13.54
CA LEU A 160 -23.97 0.98 14.69
C LEU A 160 -22.51 1.30 14.38
N ALA A 161 -22.16 1.54 13.11
CA ALA A 161 -20.78 1.67 12.65
C ALA A 161 -19.97 2.72 13.42
N ASN A 162 -20.58 3.83 13.83
CA ASN A 162 -19.91 4.91 14.54
C ASN A 162 -20.14 4.89 16.06
N LEU A 163 -20.72 3.82 16.60
CA LEU A 163 -21.06 3.68 18.02
C LEU A 163 -20.08 2.77 18.76
N GLY A 164 -20.00 3.00 20.07
CA GLY A 164 -19.22 2.21 21.01
C GLY A 164 -17.82 2.77 21.29
N PRO A 165 -17.09 2.17 22.25
CA PRO A 165 -15.70 2.50 22.52
C PRO A 165 -14.82 2.37 21.28
N LYS A 166 -13.80 3.22 21.19
CA LYS A 166 -12.79 3.14 20.15
C LYS A 166 -11.67 2.20 20.56
N VAL A 167 -11.24 1.35 19.64
CA VAL A 167 -10.10 0.45 19.80
C VAL A 167 -8.89 1.14 19.17
N PRO A 168 -7.83 1.41 19.94
CA PRO A 168 -6.60 1.95 19.40
C PRO A 168 -5.87 0.88 18.58
N VAL A 169 -5.43 1.25 17.39
CA VAL A 169 -4.57 0.44 16.52
C VAL A 169 -3.29 1.21 16.30
N GLN A 170 -2.16 0.61 16.68
CA GLN A 170 -0.84 1.20 16.50
C GLN A 170 -0.11 0.51 15.36
N LEU A 171 0.37 1.30 14.40
CA LEU A 171 1.26 0.83 13.34
C LEU A 171 2.72 0.91 13.81
N ARG A 172 3.50 -0.15 13.60
CA ARG A 172 4.97 -0.15 13.77
C ARG A 172 5.66 -0.72 12.53
N VAL A 173 6.80 -0.20 12.13
CA VAL A 173 7.56 -0.76 11.00
C VAL A 173 8.41 -1.92 11.48
N ILE A 174 8.43 -3.03 10.73
CA ILE A 174 9.27 -4.20 11.01
C ILE A 174 10.28 -4.35 9.87
N GLY A 175 11.46 -3.75 10.01
CA GLY A 175 12.58 -3.99 9.10
C GLY A 175 12.88 -2.86 8.11
N ASP A 176 13.78 -3.15 7.19
CA ASP A 176 14.23 -2.24 6.13
C ASP A 176 13.19 -2.13 5.01
N VAL A 177 13.03 -0.92 4.50
CA VAL A 177 12.16 -0.64 3.35
C VAL A 177 12.86 -1.15 2.09
N GLN A 178 12.21 -2.03 1.34
CA GLN A 178 12.74 -2.52 0.08
C GLN A 178 12.17 -1.67 -1.05
N SER A 179 13.05 -1.23 -1.96
CA SER A 179 12.63 -0.55 -3.18
C SER A 179 13.31 -1.18 -4.40
N ASN A 180 12.55 -1.31 -5.47
CA ASN A 180 13.04 -1.80 -6.75
C ASN A 180 12.62 -0.84 -7.87
N PHE A 181 13.47 -0.73 -8.89
CA PHE A 181 13.15 0.03 -10.10
C PHE A 181 12.49 -0.91 -11.10
N GLU A 182 11.29 -0.55 -11.53
CA GLU A 182 10.53 -1.31 -12.52
C GLU A 182 10.36 -0.48 -13.79
N ASN A 183 10.43 -1.17 -14.93
CA ASN A 183 10.08 -0.61 -16.22
C ASN A 183 9.05 -1.53 -16.89
N GLU A 184 8.02 -0.93 -17.44
CA GLU A 184 7.08 -1.58 -18.32
C GLU A 184 7.23 -1.01 -19.73
N LEU A 185 7.36 -1.92 -20.71
CA LEU A 185 7.50 -1.58 -22.12
C LEU A 185 6.24 -2.03 -22.85
N THR A 186 5.48 -1.07 -23.37
CA THR A 186 4.30 -1.33 -24.19
C THR A 186 4.55 -0.89 -25.62
N GLU A 187 4.59 -1.85 -26.54
CA GLU A 187 4.66 -1.56 -27.98
C GLU A 187 3.28 -1.09 -28.48
N TYR A 188 3.23 0.05 -29.18
CA TYR A 188 2.00 0.58 -29.74
C TYR A 188 2.20 1.06 -31.19
N GLY A 189 1.25 0.72 -32.06
CA GLY A 189 1.36 1.03 -33.49
C GLY A 189 2.42 0.18 -34.21
N ILE A 190 3.04 0.74 -35.24
CA ILE A 190 4.02 0.01 -36.06
C ILE A 190 5.44 0.16 -35.50
N ASN A 191 5.79 1.33 -34.92
CA ASN A 191 7.15 1.64 -34.44
C ASN A 191 7.16 2.59 -33.25
N ALA A 192 6.27 2.41 -32.28
CA ALA A 192 6.34 3.18 -31.07
C ALA A 192 6.37 2.27 -29.85
N ALA A 193 7.16 2.68 -28.87
CA ALA A 193 7.35 2.00 -27.61
C ALA A 193 7.08 3.00 -26.48
N LEU A 194 6.12 2.69 -25.62
CA LEU A 194 5.86 3.41 -24.38
C LEU A 194 6.67 2.75 -23.27
N PHE A 195 7.49 3.54 -22.60
CA PHE A 195 8.20 3.16 -21.38
C PHE A 195 7.50 3.81 -20.20
N GLU A 196 7.08 3.00 -19.25
CA GLU A 196 6.54 3.45 -17.97
C GLU A 196 7.54 3.09 -16.87
N LEU A 197 8.07 4.10 -16.19
CA LEU A 197 9.07 3.91 -15.14
C LEU A 197 8.41 4.09 -13.78
N SER A 198 8.60 3.12 -12.90
CA SER A 198 8.08 3.14 -11.53
C SER A 198 9.11 2.66 -10.52
N ILE A 199 8.92 3.07 -9.27
CA ILE A 199 9.60 2.48 -8.11
C ILE A 199 8.57 1.64 -7.38
N HIS A 200 8.81 0.33 -7.33
CA HIS A 200 8.06 -0.57 -6.47
C HIS A 200 8.64 -0.51 -5.05
N ILE A 201 7.81 -0.17 -4.07
CA ILE A 201 8.21 -0.07 -2.67
C ILE A 201 7.44 -1.09 -1.85
N GLU A 202 8.17 -1.93 -1.11
CA GLU A 202 7.61 -2.94 -0.21
C GLU A 202 8.07 -2.67 1.24
N VAL A 203 7.11 -2.59 2.15
CA VAL A 203 7.35 -2.35 3.58
C VAL A 203 6.59 -3.35 4.43
N ASN A 204 7.30 -4.02 5.34
CA ASN A 204 6.68 -4.88 6.35
C ASN A 204 6.29 -4.06 7.58
N VAL A 205 5.01 -4.08 7.95
CA VAL A 205 4.47 -3.35 9.11
C VAL A 205 3.78 -4.29 10.10
N ARG A 206 3.98 -4.04 11.39
CA ARG A 206 3.25 -4.64 12.51
C ARG A 206 2.03 -3.80 12.83
N ILE A 207 0.89 -4.45 12.88
CA ILE A 207 -0.35 -3.89 13.40
C ILE A 207 -0.48 -4.38 14.85
N VAL A 208 -0.45 -3.45 15.80
CA VAL A 208 -0.59 -3.74 17.23
C VAL A 208 -1.96 -3.28 17.70
N ILE A 209 -2.79 -4.23 18.12
CA ILE A 209 -4.15 -4.03 18.65
C ILE A 209 -4.16 -4.59 20.08
N PRO A 210 -4.97 -4.08 21.04
CA PRO A 210 -4.95 -4.55 22.44
C PRO A 210 -5.09 -6.06 22.66
N PHE A 211 -5.64 -6.80 21.70
CA PHE A 211 -5.94 -8.23 21.81
C PHE A 211 -5.31 -9.08 20.70
N SER A 212 -4.61 -8.49 19.72
CA SER A 212 -3.91 -9.23 18.67
C SER A 212 -2.77 -8.39 18.08
N THR A 213 -1.77 -9.06 17.51
CA THR A 213 -0.69 -8.41 16.78
C THR A 213 -0.39 -9.19 15.53
N GLU A 214 -0.51 -8.54 14.37
CA GLU A 214 -0.32 -9.15 13.06
C GLU A 214 0.74 -8.39 12.27
N THR A 215 1.38 -9.06 11.31
CA THR A 215 2.33 -8.44 10.39
C THR A 215 1.74 -8.47 8.98
N THR A 216 1.70 -7.33 8.30
CA THR A 216 1.28 -7.21 6.91
C THR A 216 2.36 -6.52 6.09
N THR A 217 2.45 -6.91 4.82
CA THR A 217 3.29 -6.24 3.84
C THR A 217 2.46 -5.19 3.11
N VAL A 218 3.02 -3.99 2.96
CA VAL A 218 2.43 -2.87 2.24
C VAL A 218 3.28 -2.62 1.01
N ALA A 219 2.70 -2.82 -0.16
CA ALA A 219 3.30 -2.52 -1.45
C ALA A 219 2.63 -1.29 -2.08
N THR A 220 3.46 -0.42 -2.66
CA THR A 220 3.05 0.80 -3.38
C THR A 220 3.96 1.01 -4.58
N ASP A 221 3.36 1.25 -5.75
CA ASP A 221 4.08 1.65 -6.96
C ASP A 221 4.05 3.16 -7.12
N ILE A 222 5.22 3.76 -7.26
CA ILE A 222 5.37 5.20 -7.43
C ILE A 222 5.80 5.47 -8.88
N PRO A 223 4.96 6.09 -9.72
CA PRO A 223 5.36 6.45 -11.07
C PRO A 223 6.44 7.53 -11.01
N ILE A 224 7.50 7.34 -11.79
CA ILE A 224 8.57 8.34 -11.95
C ILE A 224 8.30 9.18 -13.19
N ASP A 225 8.30 8.54 -14.36
CA ASP A 225 8.16 9.20 -15.65
C ASP A 225 7.66 8.21 -16.70
N THR A 226 7.07 8.74 -17.78
CA THR A 226 6.62 7.97 -18.93
C THR A 226 7.21 8.57 -20.20
N ALA A 227 7.86 7.76 -21.03
CA ALA A 227 8.46 8.24 -22.26
C ALA A 227 8.03 7.38 -23.46
N THR A 228 7.83 8.05 -24.58
CA THR A 228 7.59 7.40 -25.86
C THR A 228 8.85 7.47 -26.71
N ILE A 229 9.24 6.33 -27.28
CA ILE A 229 10.26 6.26 -28.31
C ILE A 229 9.58 5.87 -29.62
N LEU A 230 9.82 6.67 -30.67
CA LEU A 230 9.36 6.40 -32.03
C LEU A 230 10.55 5.86 -32.84
N GLY A 231 10.41 4.66 -33.39
CA GLY A 231 11.34 4.07 -34.34
C GLY A 231 10.98 4.40 -35.79
N GLU A 232 11.89 4.10 -36.71
CA GLU A 232 11.66 4.25 -38.14
C GLU A 232 10.54 3.33 -38.64
N VAL A 233 9.73 3.81 -39.59
CA VAL A 233 8.70 2.97 -40.21
C VAL A 233 9.31 2.02 -41.24
N PRO A 234 9.14 0.68 -41.10
CA PRO A 234 9.63 -0.26 -42.07
C PRO A 234 9.04 0.05 -43.45
N ASN A 235 9.88 0.03 -44.47
CA ASN A 235 9.46 0.20 -45.86
C ASN A 235 8.50 -0.91 -46.33
N PHE A 236 8.35 -1.99 -45.57
CA PHE A 236 7.48 -3.12 -45.86
C PHE A 236 6.88 -3.70 -44.58
N TYR A 237 5.56 -3.93 -44.57
CA TYR A 237 4.85 -4.63 -43.51
C TYR A 237 4.14 -5.85 -44.12
N GLY A 238 4.67 -7.06 -43.85
CA GLY A 238 4.11 -8.32 -44.32
C GLY A 238 3.41 -9.05 -43.17
N ALA A 239 2.12 -9.36 -43.31
CA ALA A 239 1.40 -10.16 -42.32
C ALA A 239 2.00 -11.60 -42.28
N PRO A 240 2.33 -12.15 -41.09
CA PRO A 240 2.82 -13.51 -41.00
C PRO A 240 1.70 -14.48 -41.38
N GLY A 241 1.82 -15.16 -42.53
CA GLY A 241 0.92 -16.23 -42.95
C GLY A 241 0.29 -16.09 -44.34
N ASP A 242 0.39 -14.93 -45.00
CA ASP A 242 -0.10 -14.77 -46.38
C ASP A 242 1.05 -14.96 -47.38
N SER A 243 1.27 -16.21 -47.79
CA SER A 243 2.30 -16.60 -48.77
C SER A 243 2.10 -16.07 -50.19
N ASN A 244 1.02 -15.31 -50.45
CA ASN A 244 0.63 -14.87 -51.80
C ASN A 244 0.82 -13.38 -52.09
N GLN A 245 1.32 -12.57 -51.15
CA GLN A 245 1.66 -11.18 -51.40
C GLN A 245 3.18 -11.03 -51.51
N SER A 246 3.69 -11.14 -52.74
CA SER A 246 5.05 -10.72 -53.05
C SER A 246 5.17 -9.20 -52.86
N PRO A 247 6.24 -8.68 -52.23
CA PRO A 247 6.41 -7.24 -52.07
C PRO A 247 6.42 -6.56 -53.44
N SER A 248 5.58 -5.55 -53.67
CA SER A 248 5.64 -4.78 -54.91
C SER A 248 6.81 -3.79 -54.82
N PHE A 249 7.98 -4.21 -55.30
CA PHE A 249 9.09 -3.29 -55.51
C PHE A 249 8.83 -2.49 -56.80
N SER A 250 8.50 -1.21 -56.69
CA SER A 250 8.56 -0.31 -57.84
C SER A 250 9.99 0.23 -57.94
N TYR A 251 10.76 -0.25 -58.92
CA TYR A 251 12.00 0.40 -59.29
C TYR A 251 11.67 1.77 -59.92
N PRO A 252 12.29 2.88 -59.48
CA PRO A 252 12.18 4.14 -60.19
C PRO A 252 12.81 3.94 -61.58
N MET A 253 11.98 3.97 -62.62
CA MET A 253 12.47 3.98 -63.99
C MET A 253 13.00 5.39 -64.25
N ASP A 254 14.29 5.51 -64.55
CA ASP A 254 14.83 6.76 -65.09
C ASP A 254 14.00 7.17 -66.31
N PRO A 255 13.60 8.45 -66.44
CA PRO A 255 12.86 8.89 -67.61
C PRO A 255 13.74 8.64 -68.83
N LEU A 256 13.23 7.81 -69.75
CA LEU A 256 13.89 7.56 -71.02
C LEU A 256 14.18 8.90 -71.71
N GLN A 257 15.46 9.16 -71.98
CA GLN A 257 15.93 10.32 -72.76
C GLN A 257 15.33 10.33 -74.16
#